data_AF-A0A1R1LWP3-F1
#
_entry.id   AF-A0A1R1LWP3-F1
#
_cell.length_a   1.000
_cell.length_b   1.000
_cell.length_c   1.000
_cell.angle_alpha   90.00
_cell.angle_beta   90.00
_cell.angle_gamma   90.00
#
_symmetry.space_group_name_H-M   'P 1'
#
loop_
_entity.id
_entity.type
_entity.pdbx_description
1 polymer ?
#
loop_
_entity_poly.entity_id
_entity_poly.type
_entity_poly.pdbx_seq_one_letter_code
_entity_poly.pdbx_strand_id
1 'polypeptide(L)'
;MVDLLKTHNYGNGPFPDISEEIFAEIGCRLILLQDLELQIAFVVKVAFEENPIKARDAILNADNKTMGQLLGVLRKKVNVDADFDQTLKRTLRARNEFVHEFSHMFNLRCEEGVEKAVKYLLKSMDDLEEVSNVMKAVIVAYGRDRGISDRDLEENWRQFGDLDELESRYIPKISESFGLNKG
;
A
#
# COMPACT_ATOMS: atom_id res chain seq x y z
N MET A 1 12.94 -11.75 6.71
CA MET A 1 12.79 -10.59 7.61
C MET A 1 13.89 -10.68 8.66
N VAL A 2 14.71 -9.65 8.83
CA VAL A 2 15.77 -9.62 9.86
C VAL A 2 15.11 -9.63 11.24
N ASP A 3 15.64 -10.39 12.19
CA ASP A 3 15.15 -10.42 13.56
C ASP A 3 15.59 -9.13 14.28
N LEU A 4 14.81 -8.06 14.07
CA LEU A 4 15.05 -6.72 14.63
C LEU A 4 15.10 -6.71 16.17
N LEU A 5 14.67 -7.78 16.84
CA LEU A 5 14.72 -7.93 18.29
C LEU A 5 16.01 -8.58 18.80
N LYS A 6 16.88 -9.09 17.91
CA LYS A 6 18.08 -9.86 18.31
C LYS A 6 19.39 -9.42 17.66
N THR A 7 19.36 -8.62 16.61
CA THR A 7 20.57 -8.08 15.99
C THR A 7 20.86 -6.69 16.54
N HIS A 8 21.92 -6.59 17.31
CA HIS A 8 22.36 -5.35 17.96
C HIS A 8 23.78 -5.05 17.45
N ASN A 9 23.91 -4.79 16.15
CA ASN A 9 25.17 -4.29 15.64
C ASN A 9 25.25 -2.78 15.91
N TYR A 10 25.51 -2.44 17.17
CA TYR A 10 25.89 -1.08 17.57
C TYR A 10 27.33 -0.85 17.07
N GLY A 11 27.50 -0.25 15.88
CA GLY A 11 28.84 -0.11 15.31
C GLY A 11 28.95 0.77 14.06
N ASN A 12 29.95 1.66 14.09
CA ASN A 12 30.58 2.45 13.02
C ASN A 12 29.74 3.42 12.16
N GLY A 13 28.40 3.39 12.22
CA GLY A 13 27.55 4.40 11.58
C GLY A 13 27.69 5.80 12.21
N PRO A 14 27.16 6.86 11.57
CA PRO A 14 27.25 8.24 12.09
C PRO A 14 26.53 8.44 13.45
N PHE A 15 25.70 7.47 13.86
CA PHE A 15 25.02 7.43 15.16
C PHE A 15 25.38 6.12 15.88
N PRO A 16 26.56 6.03 16.53
CA PRO A 16 27.05 4.78 17.13
C PRO A 16 26.15 4.25 18.27
N ASP A 17 25.28 5.10 18.81
CA ASP A 17 24.33 4.77 19.88
C ASP A 17 22.98 4.26 19.35
N ILE A 18 22.80 4.14 18.03
CA ILE A 18 21.55 3.73 17.38
C ILE A 18 21.84 2.57 16.43
N SER A 19 21.03 1.51 16.50
CA SER A 19 21.13 0.35 15.61
C SER A 19 20.96 0.77 14.14
N GLU A 20 21.82 0.29 13.24
CA GLU A 20 21.68 0.56 11.81
C GLU A 20 20.43 -0.13 11.23
N GLU A 21 20.00 -1.24 11.84
CA GLU A 21 18.84 -2.01 11.41
C GLU A 21 17.52 -1.21 11.53
N ILE A 22 17.36 -0.38 12.58
CA ILE A 22 16.16 0.45 12.69
C ILE A 22 16.10 1.54 11.62
N PHE A 23 17.24 2.12 11.23
CA PHE A 23 17.29 3.07 10.12
C PHE A 23 17.00 2.40 8.77
N ALA A 24 17.48 1.18 8.57
CA ALA A 24 17.15 0.40 7.38
C ALA A 24 15.64 0.13 7.30
N GLU A 25 14.99 -0.22 8.41
CA GLU A 25 13.54 -0.46 8.45
C GLU A 25 12.74 0.84 8.21
N ILE A 26 13.18 1.97 8.78
CA ILE A 26 12.58 3.29 8.49
C ILE A 26 12.72 3.61 6.99
N GLY A 27 13.90 3.38 6.41
CA GLY A 27 14.13 3.60 4.98
C GLY A 27 13.25 2.72 4.09
N CYS A 28 13.14 1.43 4.41
CA CYS A 28 12.24 0.50 3.74
C CYS A 28 10.79 0.99 3.82
N ARG A 29 10.33 1.39 5.02
CA ARG A 29 8.99 1.90 5.25
C ARG A 29 8.68 3.13 4.42
N LEU A 30 9.63 4.06 4.32
CA LEU A 30 9.47 5.26 3.51
C LEU A 30 9.26 4.93 2.03
N ILE A 31 10.04 4.00 1.48
CA ILE A 31 9.92 3.58 0.08
C ILE A 31 8.56 2.95 -0.19
N LEU A 32 8.11 2.03 0.68
CA LEU A 32 6.82 1.36 0.52
C LEU A 32 5.65 2.35 0.63
N LEU A 33 5.74 3.35 1.50
CA LEU A 33 4.72 4.40 1.60
C LEU A 33 4.69 5.29 0.35
N GLN A 34 5.84 5.62 -0.23
CA GLN A 34 5.91 6.36 -1.49
C GLN A 34 5.32 5.59 -2.66
N ASP A 35 5.57 4.27 -2.74
CA ASP A 35 4.96 3.41 -3.74
C ASP A 35 3.44 3.35 -3.57
N LEU A 36 2.95 3.18 -2.33
CA LEU A 36 1.52 3.24 -2.04
C LEU A 36 0.90 4.59 -2.46
N GLU A 37 1.57 5.71 -2.20
CA GLU A 37 1.08 7.04 -2.61
C GLU A 37 0.92 7.14 -4.14
N LEU A 38 1.89 6.61 -4.89
CA LEU A 38 1.82 6.55 -6.34
C LEU A 38 0.65 5.69 -6.82
N GLN A 39 0.46 4.53 -6.20
CA GLN A 39 -0.64 3.62 -6.51
C GLN A 39 -2.00 4.26 -6.21
N ILE A 40 -2.19 4.88 -5.04
CA ILE A 40 -3.41 5.61 -4.70
C ILE A 40 -3.66 6.75 -5.69
N ALA A 41 -2.63 7.53 -6.02
CA ALA A 41 -2.77 8.63 -6.98
C ALA A 41 -3.20 8.14 -8.36
N PHE A 42 -2.65 7.02 -8.83
CA PHE A 42 -3.08 6.39 -10.08
C PHE A 42 -4.53 5.92 -9.98
N VAL A 43 -4.85 5.14 -8.94
CA VAL A 43 -6.19 4.57 -8.72
C VAL A 43 -7.25 5.65 -8.64
N VAL A 44 -6.98 6.75 -7.96
CA VAL A 44 -7.88 7.92 -7.91
C VAL A 44 -8.08 8.54 -9.30
N LYS A 45 -6.99 8.72 -10.06
CA LYS A 45 -7.09 9.28 -11.43
C LYS A 45 -7.96 8.43 -12.34
N VAL A 46 -7.83 7.10 -12.28
CA VAL A 46 -8.64 6.19 -13.10
C VAL A 46 -10.08 6.06 -12.57
N ALA A 47 -10.27 6.11 -11.25
CA ALA A 47 -11.60 6.05 -10.64
C ALA A 47 -12.45 7.29 -10.95
N PHE A 48 -11.80 8.44 -11.13
CA PHE A 48 -12.44 9.72 -11.46
C PHE A 48 -11.96 10.27 -12.80
N GLU A 49 -11.69 9.42 -13.79
CA GLU A 49 -11.20 9.83 -15.11
C GLU A 49 -12.12 10.87 -15.76
N GLU A 50 -13.44 10.70 -15.62
CA GLU A 50 -14.47 11.63 -16.12
C GLU A 50 -14.57 12.93 -15.29
N ASN A 51 -13.92 13.00 -14.12
CA ASN A 51 -13.96 14.16 -13.23
C ASN A 51 -12.60 14.44 -12.54
N PRO A 52 -11.65 15.07 -13.27
CA PRO A 52 -10.31 15.37 -12.75
C PRO A 52 -10.28 16.28 -11.52
N ILE A 53 -11.32 17.11 -11.33
CA ILE A 53 -11.45 17.97 -10.14
C ILE A 53 -11.69 17.11 -8.90
N LYS A 54 -12.60 16.13 -8.99
CA LYS A 54 -12.81 15.14 -7.91
C LYS A 54 -11.56 14.31 -7.64
N ALA A 55 -10.82 13.92 -8.68
CA ALA A 55 -9.56 13.20 -8.51
C ALA A 55 -8.54 14.01 -7.67
N ARG A 56 -8.42 15.31 -7.98
CA ARG A 56 -7.55 16.22 -7.24
C ARG A 56 -8.02 16.41 -5.80
N ASP A 57 -9.31 16.62 -5.58
CA ASP A 57 -9.88 16.82 -4.24
C ASP A 57 -9.75 15.55 -3.37
N ALA A 58 -9.87 14.37 -3.97
CA ALA A 58 -9.64 13.09 -3.31
C ALA A 58 -8.21 12.95 -2.78
N ILE A 59 -7.22 13.35 -3.58
CA ILE A 59 -5.80 13.29 -3.24
C ILE A 59 -5.43 14.33 -2.17
N LEU A 60 -5.97 15.55 -2.29
CA LEU A 60 -5.55 16.68 -1.44
C LEU A 60 -6.27 16.75 -0.09
N ASN A 61 -7.57 16.41 -0.05
CA ASN A 61 -8.39 16.67 1.12
C ASN A 61 -8.72 15.42 1.93
N ALA A 62 -8.53 14.22 1.35
CA ALA A 62 -8.77 12.92 1.97
C ALA A 62 -10.05 12.86 2.83
N ASP A 63 -11.11 13.56 2.40
CA ASP A 63 -12.33 13.66 3.21
C ASP A 63 -13.12 12.34 3.16
N ASN A 64 -13.88 12.06 4.23
CA ASN A 64 -14.64 10.80 4.35
C ASN A 64 -15.58 10.54 3.16
N LYS A 65 -16.08 11.61 2.53
CA LYS A 65 -17.00 11.53 1.40
C LYS A 65 -16.29 11.05 0.13
N THR A 66 -15.14 11.63 -0.17
CA THR A 66 -14.38 11.29 -1.39
C THR A 66 -13.70 9.93 -1.24
N MET A 67 -13.28 9.58 -0.03
CA MET A 67 -12.81 8.23 0.27
C MET A 67 -13.92 7.18 0.10
N GLY A 68 -15.14 7.48 0.57
CA GLY A 68 -16.30 6.60 0.35
C GLY A 68 -16.66 6.43 -1.13
N GLN A 69 -16.51 7.48 -1.93
CA GLN A 69 -16.70 7.42 -3.39
C GLN A 69 -15.62 6.57 -4.06
N LEU A 70 -14.35 6.76 -3.68
CA LEU A 70 -13.23 5.94 -4.17
C LEU A 70 -13.49 4.47 -3.87
N LEU A 71 -13.78 4.12 -2.61
CA LEU A 71 -14.11 2.75 -2.19
C LEU A 71 -15.28 2.15 -2.96
N GLY A 72 -16.31 2.95 -3.25
CA GLY A 72 -17.43 2.53 -4.08
C GLY A 72 -17.05 2.21 -5.52
N VAL A 73 -16.03 2.88 -6.07
CA VAL A 73 -15.46 2.56 -7.38
C VAL A 73 -14.57 1.31 -7.31
N LEU A 74 -13.71 1.18 -6.28
CA LEU A 74 -12.83 0.02 -6.12
C LEU A 74 -13.62 -1.28 -6.02
N ARG A 75 -14.67 -1.29 -5.18
CA ARG A 75 -15.56 -2.46 -4.98
C ARG A 75 -16.31 -2.90 -6.25
N LYS A 76 -16.39 -2.05 -7.28
CA LYS A 76 -16.96 -2.43 -8.59
C LYS A 76 -15.94 -3.10 -9.51
N LYS A 77 -14.64 -2.91 -9.26
CA LYS A 77 -13.55 -3.37 -10.13
C LYS A 77 -12.85 -4.60 -9.57
N VAL A 78 -12.72 -4.68 -8.26
CA VAL A 78 -12.04 -5.78 -7.57
C VAL A 78 -12.86 -6.24 -6.38
N ASN A 79 -12.62 -7.48 -5.96
CA ASN A 79 -13.10 -7.99 -4.69
C ASN A 79 -12.34 -7.29 -3.55
N VAL A 80 -13.07 -6.81 -2.56
CA VAL A 80 -12.51 -6.06 -1.43
C VAL A 80 -13.22 -6.52 -0.17
N ASP A 81 -12.43 -6.84 0.85
CA ASP A 81 -12.96 -7.31 2.13
C ASP A 81 -13.87 -6.26 2.79
N ALA A 82 -14.77 -6.73 3.65
CA ALA A 82 -15.78 -5.87 4.29
C ALA A 82 -15.13 -4.79 5.17
N ASP A 83 -13.99 -5.10 5.79
CA ASP A 83 -13.24 -4.25 6.70
C ASP A 83 -12.19 -3.36 6.03
N PHE A 84 -12.00 -3.47 4.71
CA PHE A 84 -10.98 -2.72 3.98
C PHE A 84 -11.05 -1.20 4.17
N ASP A 85 -12.23 -0.61 4.35
CA ASP A 85 -12.36 0.83 4.66
C ASP A 85 -11.62 1.19 5.96
N GLN A 86 -11.69 0.30 6.96
CA GLN A 86 -10.96 0.50 8.21
C GLN A 86 -9.46 0.28 8.01
N THR A 87 -9.07 -0.72 7.22
CA THR A 87 -7.66 -0.97 6.86
C THR A 87 -7.07 0.26 6.17
N LEU A 88 -7.72 0.77 5.12
CA LEU A 88 -7.29 1.98 4.41
C LEU A 88 -7.19 3.20 5.34
N LYS A 89 -8.17 3.41 6.22
CA LYS A 89 -8.12 4.49 7.22
C LYS A 89 -6.95 4.35 8.18
N ARG A 90 -6.66 3.13 8.67
CA ARG A 90 -5.51 2.87 9.54
C ARG A 90 -4.20 3.11 8.79
N THR A 91 -4.06 2.64 7.55
CA THR A 91 -2.87 2.86 6.72
C THR A 91 -2.61 4.34 6.46
N LEU A 92 -3.64 5.12 6.09
CA LEU A 92 -3.49 6.56 5.86
C LEU A 92 -3.12 7.32 7.14
N ARG A 93 -3.67 6.92 8.30
CA ARG A 93 -3.28 7.48 9.58
C ARG A 93 -1.83 7.14 9.94
N ALA A 94 -1.45 5.87 9.83
CA ALA A 94 -0.09 5.41 10.09
C ALA A 94 0.92 6.07 9.14
N ARG A 95 0.56 6.33 7.89
CA ARG A 95 1.38 7.12 6.97
C ARG A 95 1.60 8.54 7.50
N ASN A 96 0.54 9.22 7.94
CA ASN A 96 0.65 10.60 8.43
C ASN A 96 1.49 10.67 9.71
N GLU A 97 1.25 9.75 10.65
CA GLU A 97 2.06 9.60 11.86
C GLU A 97 3.52 9.30 11.51
N PHE A 98 3.79 8.41 10.55
CA PHE A 98 5.14 8.07 10.12
C PHE A 98 5.88 9.28 9.51
N VAL A 99 5.23 10.02 8.61
CA VAL A 99 5.87 11.13 7.88
C VAL A 99 6.07 12.37 8.76
N HIS A 100 5.10 12.67 9.63
CA HIS A 100 5.08 13.95 10.36
C HIS A 100 5.49 13.82 11.82
N GLU A 101 5.22 12.68 12.47
CA GLU A 101 5.30 12.56 13.93
C GLU A 101 6.33 11.53 14.40
N PHE A 102 6.83 10.65 13.53
CA PHE A 102 7.66 9.50 13.92
C PHE A 102 8.87 9.86 14.78
N SER A 103 9.60 10.92 14.40
CA SER A 103 10.78 11.41 15.14
C SER A 103 10.43 12.04 16.49
N HIS A 104 9.18 12.49 16.66
CA HIS A 104 8.66 13.02 17.92
C HIS A 104 8.07 11.92 18.81
N MET A 105 7.53 10.87 18.21
CA MET A 105 6.90 9.73 18.90
C MET A 105 7.92 8.76 19.51
N PHE A 106 9.08 8.57 18.86
CA PHE A 106 10.03 7.55 19.26
C PHE A 106 11.44 8.11 19.52
N ASN A 107 11.94 7.89 20.74
CA ASN A 107 13.32 8.20 21.07
C ASN A 107 14.25 7.04 20.66
N LEU A 108 14.81 7.11 19.45
CA LEU A 108 15.68 6.06 18.92
C LEU A 108 17.05 5.94 19.64
N ARG A 109 17.34 6.81 20.60
CA ARG A 109 18.59 6.77 21.40
C ARG A 109 18.48 5.89 22.65
N CYS A 110 17.33 5.27 22.89
CA CYS A 110 17.17 4.30 23.96
C CYS A 110 16.51 3.03 23.44
N GLU A 111 16.86 1.89 24.05
CA GLU A 111 16.36 0.56 23.69
C GLU A 111 14.83 0.51 23.71
N GLU A 112 14.19 1.07 24.74
CA GLU A 112 12.73 1.14 24.85
C GLU A 112 12.10 1.91 23.68
N GLY A 113 12.73 3.00 23.23
CA GLY A 113 12.22 3.79 22.11
C GLY A 113 12.40 3.08 20.77
N VAL A 114 13.50 2.36 20.59
CA VAL A 114 13.72 1.49 19.41
C VAL A 114 12.70 0.35 19.39
N GLU A 115 12.47 -0.33 20.50
CA GLU A 115 11.49 -1.42 20.59
C GLU A 115 10.07 -0.94 20.23
N LYS A 116 9.67 0.24 20.74
CA LYS A 116 8.37 0.85 20.40
C LYS A 116 8.29 1.23 18.92
N ALA A 117 9.36 1.77 18.35
CA ALA A 117 9.43 2.10 16.93
C ALA A 117 9.31 0.85 16.06
N VAL A 118 10.04 -0.23 16.37
CA VAL A 118 9.95 -1.52 15.65
C VAL A 118 8.52 -2.07 15.72
N LYS A 119 7.90 -2.09 16.90
CA LYS A 119 6.51 -2.54 17.07
C LYS A 119 5.54 -1.73 16.23
N TYR A 120 5.72 -0.41 16.16
CA TYR A 120 4.92 0.46 15.32
C TYR A 120 5.10 0.13 13.83
N LEU A 121 6.34 0.02 13.36
CA LEU A 121 6.67 -0.28 11.95
C LEU A 121 6.08 -1.63 11.52
N LEU A 122 6.27 -2.67 12.32
CA LEU A 122 5.73 -4.01 12.07
C LEU A 122 4.20 -4.00 12.03
N LYS A 123 3.55 -3.36 13.01
CA LYS A 123 2.09 -3.29 13.06
C LYS A 123 1.50 -2.56 11.85
N SER A 124 2.22 -1.59 11.30
CA SER A 124 1.77 -0.87 10.09
C SER A 124 1.91 -1.68 8.80
N MET A 125 2.66 -2.79 8.81
CA MET A 125 3.00 -3.55 7.60
C MET A 125 1.81 -4.31 7.02
N ASP A 126 1.05 -5.03 7.84
CA ASP A 126 -0.06 -5.85 7.35
C ASP A 126 -1.13 -4.97 6.67
N ASP A 127 -1.47 -3.84 7.31
CA ASP A 127 -2.41 -2.86 6.76
C ASP A 127 -1.85 -2.19 5.49
N LEU A 128 -0.54 -1.95 5.41
CA LEU A 128 0.12 -1.37 4.24
C LEU A 128 0.13 -2.33 3.05
N GLU A 129 0.42 -3.59 3.31
CA GLU A 129 0.45 -4.67 2.31
C GLU A 129 -0.94 -4.89 1.73
N GLU A 130 -1.97 -5.04 2.58
CA GLU A 130 -3.35 -5.22 2.15
C GLU A 130 -3.83 -4.06 1.26
N VAL A 131 -3.55 -2.82 1.66
CA VAL A 131 -3.93 -1.66 0.84
C VAL A 131 -3.18 -1.64 -0.48
N SER A 132 -1.87 -1.88 -0.46
CA SER A 132 -1.05 -1.93 -1.68
C SER A 132 -1.57 -2.99 -2.65
N ASN A 133 -1.92 -4.17 -2.15
CA ASN A 133 -2.43 -5.27 -2.96
C ASN A 133 -3.77 -4.93 -3.62
N VAL A 134 -4.70 -4.33 -2.89
CA VAL A 134 -5.96 -3.85 -3.47
C VAL A 134 -5.71 -2.77 -4.54
N MET A 135 -4.79 -1.84 -4.31
CA MET A 135 -4.48 -0.81 -5.31
C MET A 135 -3.86 -1.42 -6.57
N LYS A 136 -2.88 -2.32 -6.44
CA LYS A 136 -2.28 -3.06 -7.56
C LYS A 136 -3.33 -3.86 -8.34
N ALA A 137 -4.22 -4.57 -7.64
CA ALA A 137 -5.30 -5.33 -8.28
C ALA A 137 -6.23 -4.42 -9.11
N VAL A 138 -6.53 -3.22 -8.62
CA VAL A 138 -7.33 -2.23 -9.35
C VAL A 138 -6.60 -1.74 -10.61
N ILE A 139 -5.29 -1.48 -10.50
CA ILE A 139 -4.44 -1.10 -11.65
C ILE A 139 -4.49 -2.19 -12.73
N VAL A 140 -4.29 -3.46 -12.34
CA VAL A 140 -4.35 -4.62 -13.25
C VAL A 140 -5.73 -4.73 -13.90
N ALA A 141 -6.81 -4.73 -13.11
CA ALA A 141 -8.17 -4.84 -13.61
C ALA A 141 -8.50 -3.70 -14.59
N TYR A 142 -8.09 -2.47 -14.28
CA TYR A 142 -8.30 -1.32 -15.15
C TYR A 142 -7.51 -1.43 -16.46
N GLY A 143 -6.23 -1.82 -16.41
CA GLY A 143 -5.41 -2.02 -17.61
C GLY A 143 -6.05 -3.03 -18.56
N ARG A 144 -6.53 -4.15 -18.02
CA ARG A 144 -7.22 -5.21 -18.78
C ARG A 144 -8.51 -4.74 -19.43
N ASP A 145 -9.36 -4.03 -18.67
CA ASP A 145 -10.62 -3.47 -19.19
C ASP A 145 -10.38 -2.53 -20.39
N ARG A 146 -9.20 -1.89 -20.45
CA ARG A 146 -8.81 -0.97 -21.53
C ARG A 146 -7.98 -1.62 -22.64
N GLY A 147 -7.71 -2.93 -22.55
CA GLY A 147 -6.82 -3.62 -23.49
C GLY A 147 -5.37 -3.15 -23.40
N ILE A 148 -4.97 -2.52 -22.29
CA ILE A 148 -3.60 -2.13 -22.01
C ILE A 148 -2.92 -3.36 -21.40
N SER A 149 -2.13 -4.05 -22.23
CA SER A 149 -1.33 -5.20 -21.80
C SER A 149 0.12 -4.99 -22.22
N ASP A 150 1.03 -5.14 -21.27
CA ASP A 150 2.46 -5.24 -21.50
C ASP A 150 2.89 -6.65 -21.06
N ARG A 151 3.28 -7.49 -22.02
CA ARG A 151 3.63 -8.89 -21.74
C ARG A 151 4.89 -9.00 -20.90
N ASP A 152 5.89 -8.18 -21.17
CA ASP A 152 7.16 -8.22 -20.45
C ASP A 152 6.94 -7.79 -19.00
N LEU A 153 6.12 -6.76 -18.79
CA LEU A 153 5.72 -6.33 -17.45
C LEU A 153 4.93 -7.42 -16.73
N GLU A 154 3.96 -8.04 -17.40
CA GLU A 154 3.13 -9.09 -16.80
C GLU A 154 3.97 -10.32 -16.42
N GLU A 155 4.84 -10.79 -17.31
CA GLU A 155 5.74 -11.92 -17.05
C GLU A 155 6.69 -11.63 -15.89
N ASN A 156 7.29 -10.43 -15.85
CA ASN A 156 8.12 -10.02 -14.72
C ASN A 156 7.33 -10.00 -13.41
N TRP A 157 6.08 -9.55 -13.44
CA TRP A 157 5.27 -9.47 -12.22
C TRP A 157 4.78 -10.82 -11.73
N ARG A 158 4.57 -11.79 -12.64
CA ARG A 158 4.33 -13.20 -12.27
C ARG A 158 5.59 -13.85 -11.71
N GLN A 159 6.76 -13.54 -12.27
CA GLN A 159 8.01 -14.18 -11.88
C GLN A 159 8.58 -13.64 -10.55
N PHE A 160 8.51 -12.32 -10.35
CA PHE A 160 9.18 -11.64 -9.23
C PHE A 160 8.23 -10.92 -8.28
N GLY A 161 6.95 -10.85 -8.61
CA GLY A 161 5.93 -10.22 -7.80
C GLY A 161 4.82 -11.19 -7.42
N ASP A 162 3.63 -10.63 -7.36
CA ASP A 162 2.49 -11.14 -6.62
C ASP A 162 1.25 -11.25 -7.52
N LEU A 163 1.43 -11.19 -8.85
CA LEU A 163 0.31 -11.09 -9.79
C LEU A 163 -0.67 -12.28 -9.69
N ASP A 164 -0.19 -13.52 -9.58
CA ASP A 164 -1.05 -14.71 -9.46
C ASP A 164 -1.91 -14.65 -8.19
N GLU A 165 -1.32 -14.21 -7.07
CA GLU A 165 -2.02 -14.02 -5.81
C GLU A 165 -3.08 -12.93 -5.94
N LEU A 166 -2.69 -11.77 -6.50
CA LEU A 166 -3.59 -10.64 -6.71
C LEU A 166 -4.81 -11.03 -7.55
N GLU A 167 -4.60 -11.78 -8.62
CA GLU A 167 -5.66 -12.29 -9.48
C GLU A 167 -6.60 -13.23 -8.73
N SER A 168 -6.05 -14.20 -8.00
CA SER A 168 -6.84 -15.20 -7.29
C SER A 168 -7.69 -14.61 -6.17
N ARG A 169 -7.19 -13.58 -5.48
CA ARG A 169 -7.79 -13.01 -4.28
C ARG A 169 -8.69 -11.81 -4.58
N TYR A 170 -8.22 -10.90 -5.43
CA TYR A 170 -8.86 -9.59 -5.65
C TYR A 170 -9.50 -9.44 -7.02
N ILE A 171 -9.14 -10.25 -8.03
CA ILE A 171 -9.72 -10.16 -9.38
C ILE A 171 -10.52 -11.42 -9.79
N PRO A 172 -11.40 -12.03 -8.97
CA PRO A 172 -12.04 -13.29 -9.40
C PRO A 172 -13.20 -13.14 -10.41
N LYS A 173 -13.42 -11.97 -11.04
CA LYS A 173 -14.62 -11.71 -11.87
C LYS A 173 -14.39 -11.06 -13.23
N ILE A 174 -13.38 -11.49 -13.98
CA ILE A 174 -13.36 -11.26 -15.44
C ILE A 174 -13.63 -12.57 -16.20
N SER A 175 -13.33 -13.74 -15.63
CA SER A 175 -13.70 -15.04 -16.22
C SER A 175 -15.20 -15.33 -16.15
N GLU A 176 -15.91 -14.92 -15.10
CA GLU A 176 -17.36 -15.12 -14.96
C GLU A 176 -18.18 -14.07 -15.74
N SER A 177 -17.68 -12.84 -15.86
CA SER A 177 -18.38 -11.71 -16.50
C SER A 177 -18.43 -11.81 -18.04
N PHE A 178 -17.48 -12.52 -18.65
CA PHE A 178 -17.44 -12.78 -20.09
C PHE A 178 -17.88 -14.22 -20.47
N GLY A 179 -18.29 -15.03 -19.48
CA GLY A 179 -18.72 -16.42 -19.65
C GLY A 179 -20.19 -16.64 -20.02
N LEU A 180 -21.00 -15.58 -20.15
CA LEU A 180 -22.41 -15.67 -20.58
C LEU A 180 -22.65 -14.82 -21.83
N ASN A 181 -22.01 -15.21 -22.92
CA ASN A 181 -22.51 -15.05 -24.29
C ASN A 181 -21.78 -16.08 -25.17
N LYS A 182 -22.04 -17.36 -24.92
CA LYS A 182 -21.84 -18.42 -25.90
C LYS A 182 -23.15 -19.17 -26.03
N GLY A 183 -23.85 -18.89 -27.15
CA GLY A 183 -24.80 -19.79 -27.81
C GLY A 183 -26.10 -20.05 -27.08
#